data_AF-A0A3N5DZ08-F1
#
_entry.id   AF-A0A3N5DZ08-F1
#
_cell.length_a   1.000
_cell.length_b   1.000
_cell.length_c   1.000
_cell.angle_alpha   90.00
_cell.angle_beta   90.00
_cell.angle_gamma   90.00
#
_symmetry.space_group_name_H-M   'P 1'
#
loop_
_entity.id
_entity.type
_entity.pdbx_description
1 polymer ?
#
loop_
_entity_poly.entity_id
_entity_poly.type
_entity_poly.pdbx_seq_one_letter_code
_entity_poly.pdbx_strand_id
1 'polypeptide(L)'
;MVLLSPNAWWEGLNAFTKVYWLITIPASLIFVIQMALLFFNADSKTETIKVYSAEAGITFKLFNFRNLIGFFTVFGWSGLACIDVGLSNEQIIIISLILGLVMMLSMAVVFFFLKKLMKSVKEGLE
;
A
#
# COMPACT_ATOMS: atom_id res chain seq x y z
N MET A 1 33.12 2.85 12.12
CA MET A 1 32.15 3.50 13.02
C MET A 1 31.54 4.79 12.45
N VAL A 2 31.46 4.94 11.12
CA VAL A 2 30.86 6.12 10.44
C VAL A 2 29.45 5.82 9.88
N LEU A 3 28.95 4.59 10.06
CA LEU A 3 27.69 4.11 9.48
C LEU A 3 26.44 4.41 10.33
N LEU A 4 26.59 5.12 11.45
CA LEU A 4 25.48 5.43 12.37
C LEU A 4 25.12 6.92 12.44
N SER A 5 25.81 7.80 11.71
CA SER A 5 25.39 9.20 11.60
C SER A 5 24.29 9.30 10.53
N PRO A 6 23.03 9.62 10.91
CA PRO A 6 21.93 9.72 9.94
C PRO A 6 22.22 10.74 8.84
N ASN A 7 22.97 11.79 9.18
CA ASN A 7 23.42 12.81 8.25
C ASN A 7 24.36 12.27 7.17
N ALA A 8 25.32 11.39 7.50
CA ALA A 8 26.28 10.90 6.51
C ALA A 8 25.62 9.96 5.50
N TRP A 9 24.68 9.13 5.96
CA TRP A 9 23.85 8.30 5.08
C TRP A 9 22.97 9.17 4.18
N TRP A 10 22.32 10.19 4.73
CA TRP A 10 21.48 11.10 3.96
C TRP A 10 22.29 11.91 2.94
N GLU A 11 23.48 12.41 3.30
CA GLU A 11 24.34 13.17 2.39
C GLU A 11 24.86 12.33 1.23
N GLY A 12 25.15 11.04 1.45
CA GLY A 12 25.59 10.11 0.42
C GLY A 12 24.51 9.70 -0.59
N LEU A 13 23.23 10.01 -0.33
CA LEU A 13 22.13 9.69 -1.25
C LEU A 13 22.01 10.71 -2.39
N ASN A 14 21.75 10.19 -3.58
CA ASN A 14 21.37 10.99 -4.74
C ASN A 14 20.05 11.75 -4.48
N ALA A 15 19.87 12.90 -5.14
CA ALA A 15 18.67 13.73 -5.04
C ALA A 15 17.39 12.92 -5.34
N PHE A 16 17.45 12.01 -6.32
CA PHE A 16 16.34 11.13 -6.67
C PHE A 16 15.92 10.21 -5.51
N THR A 17 16.88 9.55 -4.86
CA THR A 17 16.63 8.65 -3.73
C THR A 17 16.09 9.40 -2.51
N LYS A 18 16.55 10.64 -2.28
CA LYS A 18 16.05 11.52 -1.21
C LYS A 18 14.56 11.81 -1.37
N VAL A 19 14.08 12.06 -2.60
CA VAL A 19 12.65 12.29 -2.87
C VAL A 19 11.82 11.04 -2.54
N TYR A 20 12.30 9.86 -2.94
CA TYR A 20 11.62 8.61 -2.59
C TYR A 20 11.55 8.39 -1.08
N TRP A 21 12.64 8.63 -0.35
CA TRP A 21 12.63 8.56 1.11
C TRP A 21 11.67 9.55 1.77
N LEU A 22 11.58 10.79 1.24
CA LEU A 22 10.68 11.82 1.74
C LEU A 22 9.20 11.44 1.59
N ILE A 23 8.85 10.64 0.59
CA ILE A 23 7.48 10.12 0.39
C ILE A 23 7.26 8.84 1.21
N THR A 24 8.25 7.93 1.22
CA THR A 24 8.13 6.59 1.81
C THR A 24 8.01 6.65 3.33
N ILE A 25 8.78 7.51 4.01
CA ILE A 25 8.73 7.65 5.47
C ILE A 25 7.35 8.06 5.96
N PRO A 26 6.77 9.21 5.55
CA PRO A 26 5.46 9.62 6.04
C PRO A 26 4.35 8.65 5.61
N ALA A 27 4.41 8.10 4.39
CA ALA A 27 3.43 7.10 3.96
C ALA A 27 3.48 5.83 4.84
N SER A 28 4.67 5.31 5.12
CA SER A 28 4.84 4.14 5.99
C SER A 28 4.42 4.42 7.43
N LEU A 29 4.68 5.61 7.96
CA LEU A 29 4.25 6.00 9.30
C LEU A 29 2.72 5.99 9.41
N ILE A 30 2.03 6.62 8.47
CA ILE A 30 0.56 6.64 8.43
C ILE A 30 0.03 5.22 8.21
N PHE A 31 0.68 4.41 7.37
CA PHE A 31 0.33 3.01 7.15
C PHE A 31 0.42 2.16 8.43
N VAL A 32 1.47 2.33 9.23
CA VAL A 32 1.61 1.64 10.51
C VAL A 32 0.54 2.10 11.51
N ILE A 33 0.27 3.40 11.58
CA ILE A 33 -0.78 3.94 12.46
C ILE A 33 -2.15 3.37 12.08
N GLN A 34 -2.52 3.35 10.80
CA GLN A 34 -3.80 2.78 10.39
C GLN A 34 -3.87 1.27 10.63
N MET A 35 -2.76 0.55 10.47
CA MET A 35 -2.68 -0.88 10.78
C MET A 35 -2.87 -1.13 12.27
N ALA A 36 -2.21 -0.37 13.13
CA ALA A 36 -2.41 -0.44 14.58
C ALA A 36 -3.86 -0.13 14.96
N LEU A 37 -4.45 0.94 14.41
CA LEU A 37 -5.85 1.29 14.63
C LEU A 37 -6.80 0.17 14.17
N LEU A 38 -6.51 -0.54 13.08
CA LEU A 38 -7.29 -1.71 12.61
C LEU A 38 -7.24 -2.86 13.62
N PHE A 39 -6.08 -3.14 14.22
CA PHE A 39 -5.95 -4.15 15.27
C PHE A 39 -6.73 -3.78 16.54
N PHE A 40 -6.67 -2.51 16.97
CA PHE A 40 -7.42 -2.05 18.14
C PHE A 40 -8.94 -1.91 17.89
N ASN A 41 -9.36 -1.57 16.67
CA ASN A 41 -10.77 -1.53 16.24
C ASN A 41 -11.29 -2.90 15.77
N ALA A 42 -10.59 -4.00 16.05
CA ALA A 42 -10.98 -5.34 15.61
C ALA A 42 -12.28 -5.85 16.26
N ASP A 43 -12.83 -5.18 17.28
CA ASP A 43 -14.16 -5.48 17.84
C ASP A 43 -15.30 -4.77 17.10
N SER A 44 -15.02 -3.68 16.37
CA SER A 44 -15.95 -2.99 15.46
C SER A 44 -15.79 -3.44 14.01
N LYS A 45 -15.35 -4.70 13.78
CA LYS A 45 -15.13 -5.36 12.48
C LYS A 45 -16.24 -5.13 11.43
N THR A 46 -17.44 -4.83 11.90
CA THR A 46 -18.60 -4.49 11.07
C THR A 46 -18.45 -3.17 10.30
N GLU A 47 -17.75 -2.15 10.81
CA GLU A 47 -17.69 -0.83 10.17
C GLU A 47 -16.67 -0.75 9.03
N THR A 48 -15.49 -1.36 9.20
CA THR A 48 -14.46 -1.36 8.16
C THR A 48 -14.93 -2.16 6.93
N ILE A 49 -15.61 -3.30 7.13
CA ILE A 49 -16.20 -4.08 6.03
C ILE A 49 -17.38 -3.32 5.40
N LYS A 50 -18.20 -2.60 6.18
CA LYS A 50 -19.28 -1.76 5.65
C LYS A 50 -18.79 -0.62 4.75
N VAL A 51 -17.62 -0.03 4.99
CA VAL A 51 -17.00 0.94 4.05
C VAL A 51 -16.73 0.29 2.69
N TYR A 52 -16.31 -0.98 2.66
CA TYR A 52 -16.16 -1.74 1.42
C TYR A 52 -17.49 -2.21 0.82
N SER A 53 -18.57 -2.27 1.61
CA SER A 53 -19.92 -2.71 1.18
C SER A 53 -20.96 -1.62 0.87
N ALA A 54 -20.79 -0.36 1.30
CA ALA A 54 -21.75 0.73 1.04
C ALA A 54 -21.91 1.07 -0.46
N GLU A 55 -23.11 1.09 -1.01
CA GLU A 55 -23.42 1.26 -2.44
C GLU A 55 -23.16 2.68 -2.99
N ALA A 56 -21.91 3.13 -2.93
CA ALA A 56 -21.39 4.24 -3.72
C ALA A 56 -20.30 3.68 -4.66
N GLY A 57 -20.41 3.97 -5.95
CA GLY A 57 -19.68 3.31 -7.05
C GLY A 57 -18.23 2.91 -6.75
N ILE A 58 -17.89 1.68 -7.12
CA ILE A 58 -16.61 0.98 -6.90
C ILE A 58 -15.39 1.90 -7.13
N THR A 59 -15.45 2.82 -8.09
CA THR A 59 -14.40 3.79 -8.41
C THR A 59 -14.07 4.74 -7.24
N PHE A 60 -15.05 5.31 -6.53
CA PHE A 60 -14.78 6.26 -5.43
C PHE A 60 -14.28 5.57 -4.16
N LYS A 61 -14.55 4.27 -4.00
CA LYS A 61 -13.99 3.47 -2.91
C LYS A 61 -12.52 3.13 -3.11
N LEU A 62 -12.11 2.92 -4.36
CA LEU A 62 -10.71 2.70 -4.70
C LEU A 62 -9.88 3.96 -4.37
N PHE A 63 -10.40 5.17 -4.60
CA PHE A 63 -9.72 6.44 -4.29
C PHE A 63 -9.97 6.96 -2.85
N ASN A 64 -10.15 6.08 -1.85
CA ASN A 64 -10.20 6.50 -0.45
C ASN A 64 -8.77 6.69 0.12
N PHE A 65 -8.61 7.61 1.07
CA PHE A 65 -7.36 7.98 1.74
C PHE A 65 -6.57 6.75 2.22
N ARG A 66 -7.23 5.75 2.82
CA ARG A 66 -6.59 4.48 3.25
C ARG A 66 -5.90 3.71 2.13
N ASN A 67 -6.53 3.66 0.95
CA ASN A 67 -5.98 2.94 -0.19
C ASN A 67 -4.83 3.73 -0.83
N LEU A 68 -4.93 5.07 -0.82
CA LEU A 68 -3.87 5.96 -1.29
C LEU A 68 -2.59 5.85 -0.44
N ILE A 69 -2.73 5.69 0.88
CA ILE A 69 -1.58 5.48 1.80
C ILE A 69 -0.92 4.13 1.54
N GLY A 70 -1.72 3.08 1.34
CA GLY A 70 -1.21 1.76 0.96
C GLY A 70 -0.48 1.81 -0.38
N PHE A 71 -1.06 2.49 -1.37
CA PHE A 71 -0.43 2.76 -2.66
C PHE A 71 0.91 3.46 -2.51
N PHE A 72 0.98 4.60 -1.81
CA PHE A 72 2.22 5.36 -1.65
C PHE A 72 3.28 4.61 -0.86
N THR A 73 2.87 3.74 0.08
CA THR A 73 3.80 2.89 0.82
C THR A 73 4.45 1.88 -0.12
N VAL A 74 3.66 1.11 -0.88
CA VAL A 74 4.22 0.12 -1.82
C VAL A 74 4.96 0.78 -2.97
N PHE A 75 4.44 1.88 -3.51
CA PHE A 75 5.12 2.73 -4.51
C PHE A 75 6.49 3.20 -4.01
N GLY A 76 6.55 3.73 -2.77
CA GLY A 76 7.78 4.22 -2.17
C GLY A 76 8.82 3.13 -1.95
N TRP A 77 8.43 2.03 -1.30
CA TRP A 77 9.32 0.90 -1.02
C TRP A 77 9.76 0.15 -2.28
N SER A 78 8.86 -0.02 -3.27
CA SER A 78 9.22 -0.65 -4.55
C SER A 78 10.16 0.21 -5.39
N GLY A 79 9.94 1.53 -5.42
CA GLY A 79 10.84 2.45 -6.12
C GLY A 79 12.20 2.52 -5.48
N LEU A 80 12.28 2.51 -4.15
CA LEU A 80 13.54 2.42 -3.45
C LEU A 80 14.30 1.12 -3.76
N ALA A 81 13.60 -0.02 -3.80
CA ALA A 81 14.20 -1.29 -4.20
C ALA A 81 14.68 -1.28 -5.66
N CYS A 82 13.95 -0.61 -6.56
CA CYS A 82 14.36 -0.49 -7.97
C CYS A 82 15.58 0.43 -8.16
N ILE A 83 15.76 1.43 -7.28
CA ILE A 83 16.96 2.28 -7.23
C ILE A 83 18.19 1.43 -6.90
N ASP A 84 18.09 0.53 -5.92
CA ASP A 84 19.21 -0.33 -5.51
C ASP A 84 19.62 -1.34 -6.59
N VAL A 85 18.69 -1.71 -7.49
CA VAL A 85 18.96 -2.58 -8.65
C VAL A 85 19.68 -1.82 -9.79
N GLY A 86 19.83 -0.49 -9.69
CA GLY A 86 20.53 0.32 -10.69
C GLY A 86 19.73 0.56 -11.97
N LEU A 87 18.39 0.49 -11.89
CA LEU A 87 17.49 0.79 -13.01
C LEU A 87 17.54 2.28 -13.38
N SER A 88 17.14 2.62 -14.61
CA SER A 88 17.05 4.02 -15.02
C SER A 88 15.92 4.74 -14.27
N ASN A 89 16.07 6.05 -14.04
CA ASN A 89 15.10 6.86 -13.29
C ASN A 89 13.67 6.74 -13.85
N GLU A 90 13.53 6.67 -15.17
CA GLU A 90 12.24 6.55 -15.87
C GLU A 90 11.60 5.19 -15.63
N GLN A 91 12.39 4.11 -15.69
CA GLN A 91 11.90 2.75 -15.43
C GLN A 91 11.45 2.59 -13.98
N ILE A 92 12.19 3.16 -13.03
CA ILE A 92 11.84 3.13 -11.61
C ILE A 92 10.45 3.73 -11.39
N ILE A 93 10.17 4.91 -11.96
CA ILE A 93 8.86 5.56 -11.80
C ILE A 93 7.74 4.68 -12.35
N ILE A 94 7.91 4.13 -13.56
CA ILE A 94 6.89 3.31 -14.22
C ILE A 94 6.63 2.02 -13.45
N ILE A 95 7.69 1.29 -13.05
CA ILE A 95 7.58 0.02 -12.34
C ILE A 95 6.91 0.21 -10.97
N SER A 96 7.33 1.25 -10.24
CA SER A 96 6.78 1.58 -8.93
C SER A 96 5.31 1.98 -9.02
N LEU A 97 4.93 2.73 -10.07
CA LEU A 97 3.55 3.12 -10.34
C LEU A 97 2.68 1.89 -10.61
N ILE A 98 3.15 0.95 -11.44
CA ILE A 98 2.44 -0.30 -11.74
C ILE A 98 2.29 -1.15 -10.47
N LEU A 99 3.36 -1.31 -9.68
CA LEU A 99 3.33 -2.08 -8.43
C LEU A 99 2.37 -1.48 -7.41
N GLY A 100 2.37 -0.16 -7.24
CA GLY A 100 1.41 0.54 -6.41
C GLY A 100 -0.02 0.31 -6.89
N LEU A 101 -0.27 0.43 -8.20
CA LEU A 101 -1.61 0.27 -8.78
C LEU A 101 -2.12 -1.18 -8.65
N VAL A 102 -1.24 -2.16 -8.82
CA VAL A 102 -1.53 -3.58 -8.59
C VAL A 102 -1.95 -3.82 -7.13
N MET A 103 -1.26 -3.20 -6.17
CA MET A 103 -1.66 -3.26 -4.76
C MET A 103 -3.07 -2.68 -4.56
N MET A 104 -3.35 -1.52 -5.15
CA MET A 104 -4.66 -0.88 -5.12
C MET A 104 -5.79 -1.78 -5.67
N LEU A 105 -5.50 -2.56 -6.72
CA LEU A 105 -6.41 -3.53 -7.33
C LEU A 105 -6.55 -4.82 -6.52
N SER A 106 -5.52 -5.20 -5.76
CA SER A 106 -5.49 -6.46 -5.00
C SER A 106 -6.66 -6.61 -4.03
N MET A 107 -7.12 -5.52 -3.42
CA MET A 107 -8.27 -5.57 -2.51
C MET A 107 -9.56 -5.98 -3.25
N ALA A 108 -9.76 -5.52 -4.48
CA ALA A 108 -10.89 -5.97 -5.30
C ALA A 108 -10.82 -7.47 -5.59
N VAL A 109 -9.62 -8.01 -5.82
CA VAL A 109 -9.38 -9.45 -6.01
C VAL A 109 -9.70 -10.24 -4.74
N VAL A 110 -9.28 -9.76 -3.57
CA VAL A 110 -9.58 -10.42 -2.28
C VAL A 110 -11.09 -10.50 -2.05
N PHE A 111 -11.83 -9.40 -2.24
CA PHE A 111 -13.29 -9.41 -2.10
C PHE A 111 -13.98 -10.33 -3.12
N PHE A 112 -13.47 -10.39 -4.36
CA PHE A 112 -13.96 -11.34 -5.35
C PHE A 112 -13.72 -12.79 -4.91
N PHE A 113 -12.54 -13.08 -4.37
CA PHE A 113 -12.19 -14.42 -3.88
C PHE A 113 -13.05 -14.82 -2.67
N LEU A 114 -13.26 -13.91 -1.71
CA LEU A 114 -14.15 -14.13 -0.57
C LEU A 114 -15.60 -14.38 -1.01
N LYS A 115 -16.12 -13.62 -1.99
CA LYS A 115 -17.44 -13.87 -2.57
C LYS A 115 -17.53 -15.24 -3.23
N LYS A 116 -16.49 -15.66 -3.97
CA LYS A 116 -16.42 -16.97 -4.60
C LYS A 116 -16.40 -18.11 -3.57
N LEU A 117 -15.65 -17.96 -2.48
CA LEU A 117 -15.59 -18.94 -1.39
C LEU A 117 -16.92 -19.06 -0.64
N MET A 118 -17.56 -17.94 -0.30
CA MET A 118 -18.88 -17.96 0.34
C MET A 118 -19.95 -18.58 -0.56
N LYS A 119 -19.90 -18.33 -1.86
CA LYS A 119 -20.79 -18.98 -2.83
C LYS A 119 -20.59 -20.50 -2.87
N SER A 120 -19.34 -20.95 -2.96
CA SER A 120 -19.00 -22.38 -3.01
C SER A 120 -19.34 -23.13 -1.73
N VAL A 121 -19.24 -22.50 -0.55
CA VAL A 121 -19.65 -23.12 0.72
C VAL A 121 -21.17 -23.30 0.79
N LYS A 122 -21.94 -22.37 0.26
CA LYS A 122 -23.42 -22.45 0.25
C LYS A 122 -23.94 -23.55 -0.68
N GLU A 123 -23.29 -23.77 -1.82
CA GLU A 123 -23.64 -24.83 -2.78
C GLU A 123 -23.27 -26.25 -2.31
N GLY A 124 -22.43 -26.40 -1.28
CA GLY A 124 -22.07 -27.70 -0.69
C GLY A 124 -22.94 -28.13 0.50
N LEU A 125 -23.92 -27.31 0.90
CA LEU A 125 -24.88 -27.62 1.98
C LEU A 125 -26.32 -27.86 1.48
N GLU A 126 -26.55 -27.86 0.16
CA GLU A 126 -27.79 -28.29 -0.50
C GLU A 126 -27.55 -29.63 -1.22
#